data_AF-A0A920WAX6-F1
#
_entry.id   AF-A0A920WAX6-F1
#
_cell.length_a   1.000
_cell.length_b   1.000
_cell.length_c   1.000
_cell.angle_alpha   90.00
_cell.angle_beta   90.00
_cell.angle_gamma   90.00
#
_symmetry.space_group_name_H-M   'P 1'
#
loop_
_entity.id
_entity.type
_entity.pdbx_description
1 polymer ?
#
loop_
_entity_poly.entity_id
_entity_poly.type
_entity_poly.pdbx_seq_one_letter_code
_entity_poly.pdbx_strand_id
1 'polypeptide(L)'
;MNNHKLITELKKKAHLPNYRNAYFYCCMVFVENSRDPTPLVATGKWCGNIIDEPRGHNGFGYDPHFVIDRTKSTSAELDVAQKVV
;
A
#
# COMPACT_ATOMS: atom_id res chain seq x y z
N MET A 1 10.22 10.01 8.76
CA MET A 1 11.40 9.13 8.71
C MET A 1 11.30 8.11 7.57
N ASN A 2 10.29 7.22 7.53
CA ASN A 2 10.14 6.24 6.45
C ASN A 2 9.60 6.81 5.13
N ASN A 3 8.55 7.64 5.17
CA ASN A 3 7.98 8.26 3.96
C ASN A 3 9.02 9.13 3.24
N HIS A 4 9.75 9.97 3.98
CA HIS A 4 10.84 10.76 3.43
C HIS A 4 11.95 9.88 2.79
N LYS A 5 12.35 8.80 3.47
CA LYS A 5 13.33 7.84 2.91
C LYS A 5 12.80 7.21 1.62
N LEU A 6 11.54 6.76 1.60
CA LEU A 6 10.90 6.19 0.42
C LEU A 6 10.99 7.16 -0.77
N ILE A 7 10.54 8.40 -0.59
CA ILE A 7 10.55 9.40 -1.68
C ILE A 7 11.97 9.69 -2.15
N THR A 8 12.93 9.86 -1.24
CA THR A 8 14.33 10.09 -1.59
C THR A 8 14.92 8.93 -2.40
N GLU A 9 14.67 7.68 -2.03
CA GLU A 9 15.18 6.52 -2.76
C GLU A 9 14.47 6.33 -4.12
N LEU A 10 13.18 6.62 -4.21
CA LEU A 10 12.45 6.58 -5.48
C LEU A 10 12.94 7.65 -6.46
N LYS A 11 13.26 8.85 -5.98
CA LYS A 11 13.83 9.91 -6.83
C LYS A 11 15.17 9.50 -7.47
N LYS A 12 16.01 8.75 -6.75
CA LYS A 12 17.27 8.19 -7.31
C LYS A 12 17.02 7.19 -8.45
N LYS A 13 15.84 6.57 -8.48
CA LYS A 13 15.42 5.58 -9.48
C LYS A 13 14.59 6.17 -10.62
N ALA A 14 14.47 7.51 -10.72
CA ALA A 14 13.62 8.17 -11.71
C ALA A 14 13.99 7.88 -13.19
N HIS A 15 15.20 7.36 -13.44
CA HIS A 15 15.65 6.91 -14.76
C HIS A 15 15.05 5.56 -15.18
N LEU A 16 14.42 4.81 -14.26
CA LEU A 16 13.81 3.52 -14.56
C LEU A 16 12.33 3.69 -14.93
N PRO A 17 11.81 2.89 -15.88
CA PRO A 17 10.38 2.86 -16.16
C PRO A 17 9.60 2.36 -14.95
N ASN A 18 8.38 2.86 -14.74
CA ASN A 18 7.46 2.39 -13.69
C ASN A 18 8.04 2.42 -12.27
N TYR A 19 9.05 3.26 -12.02
CA TYR A 19 9.75 3.34 -10.73
C TYR A 19 8.84 3.77 -9.56
N ARG A 20 7.61 4.22 -9.83
CA ARG A 20 6.60 4.59 -8.83
C ARG A 20 5.58 3.49 -8.56
N ASN A 21 5.52 2.44 -9.38
CA ASN A 21 4.55 1.37 -9.22
C ASN A 21 4.82 0.64 -7.90
N ALA A 22 3.77 0.48 -7.10
CA ALA A 22 3.83 -0.17 -5.81
C ALA A 22 2.53 -0.95 -5.55
N TYR A 23 2.54 -1.79 -4.53
CA TYR A 23 1.32 -2.39 -4.02
C TYR A 23 1.41 -2.58 -2.52
N PHE A 24 0.27 -2.41 -1.84
CA PHE A 24 0.12 -2.97 -0.51
C PHE A 24 -0.09 -4.48 -0.62
N TYR A 25 0.54 -5.24 0.29
CA TYR A 25 0.39 -6.68 0.38
C TYR A 25 -0.18 -7.05 1.73
N CYS A 26 -1.22 -7.87 1.73
CA CYS A 26 -1.78 -8.47 2.93
C CYS A 26 -1.58 -9.99 2.86
N CYS A 27 -1.10 -10.59 3.94
CA CYS A 27 -1.13 -12.02 4.16
C CYS A 27 -1.86 -12.24 5.49
N MET A 28 -2.93 -13.02 5.45
CA MET A 28 -3.73 -13.40 6.61
C MET A 28 -3.69 -14.90 6.74
N VAL A 29 -3.42 -15.37 7.96
CA VAL A 29 -3.33 -16.80 8.26
C VAL A 29 -4.36 -17.12 9.33
N PHE A 30 -5.24 -18.07 9.04
CA PHE A 30 -6.16 -18.65 10.01
C PHE A 30 -5.66 -20.04 10.39
N VAL A 31 -5.48 -20.24 11.69
CA VAL A 31 -4.94 -21.46 12.30
C VAL A 31 -6.02 -21.95 13.25
N GLU A 32 -6.55 -23.16 13.05
CA GLU A 32 -7.66 -23.66 13.87
C GLU A 32 -7.22 -23.99 15.30
N ASN A 33 -6.02 -24.52 15.46
CA ASN A 33 -5.41 -24.83 16.74
C ASN A 33 -3.88 -24.82 16.65
N SER A 34 -3.17 -24.84 17.78
CA SER A 34 -1.71 -24.71 17.82
C SER A 34 -0.91 -25.81 17.10
N ARG A 35 -1.56 -26.90 16.68
CA ARG A 35 -0.96 -28.01 15.93
C ARG A 35 -1.51 -28.17 14.52
N ASP A 36 -2.27 -27.20 14.02
CA ASP A 36 -2.85 -27.24 12.68
C ASP A 36 -1.73 -27.41 11.63
N PRO A 37 -1.68 -28.55 10.93
CA PRO A 37 -0.64 -28.81 9.94
C PRO A 37 -0.90 -28.08 8.61
N THR A 38 -2.09 -27.51 8.42
CA THR A 38 -2.59 -26.97 7.15
C THR A 38 -3.38 -25.68 7.38
N PRO A 39 -2.74 -24.60 7.87
CA PRO A 39 -3.45 -23.35 8.11
C PRO A 39 -3.96 -22.73 6.81
N LEU A 40 -5.13 -22.09 6.88
CA LEU A 40 -5.66 -21.35 5.74
C LEU A 40 -4.88 -20.05 5.57
N VAL A 41 -4.26 -19.88 4.40
CA VAL A 41 -3.52 -18.66 4.04
C VAL A 41 -4.27 -17.92 2.95
N ALA A 42 -4.70 -16.69 3.24
CA ALA A 42 -5.25 -15.77 2.26
C ALA A 42 -4.28 -14.61 2.03
N THR A 43 -4.10 -14.23 0.76
CA THR A 43 -3.21 -13.11 0.40
C THR A 43 -3.92 -12.14 -0.53
N GLY A 44 -3.55 -10.88 -0.47
CA GLY A 44 -4.14 -9.81 -1.27
C GLY A 44 -3.09 -8.80 -1.71
N LYS A 45 -3.26 -8.26 -2.92
CA LYS A 45 -2.45 -7.16 -3.46
C LYS A 45 -3.36 -6.01 -3.83
N TRP A 46 -3.02 -4.82 -3.36
CA TRP A 46 -3.67 -3.60 -3.78
C TRP A 46 -2.68 -2.75 -4.56
N CYS A 47 -2.83 -2.70 -5.88
CA CYS A 47 -1.89 -2.04 -6.79
C CYS A 47 -2.15 -0.54 -6.91
N GLY A 48 -1.08 0.24 -7.02
CA GLY A 48 -1.13 1.68 -7.15
C GLY A 48 0.25 2.29 -7.40
N ASN A 49 0.37 3.59 -7.15
CA ASN A 49 1.56 4.38 -7.44
C ASN A 49 1.95 5.28 -6.28
N ILE A 50 3.24 5.55 -6.11
CA ILE A 50 3.74 6.46 -5.07
C ILE A 50 3.88 7.89 -5.58
N ILE A 51 3.27 8.85 -4.89
CA ILE A 51 3.41 10.30 -5.14
C ILE A 51 4.40 10.95 -4.17
N ASP A 52 4.98 12.08 -4.57
CA ASP A 52 5.99 12.80 -3.78
C ASP A 52 5.41 13.47 -2.54
N GLU A 53 4.35 14.26 -2.71
CA GLU A 53 3.73 14.99 -1.61
C GLU A 53 2.58 14.20 -1.00
N PRO A 54 2.50 14.10 0.34
CA PRO A 54 1.43 13.38 0.99
C PRO A 54 0.09 14.13 0.81
N ARG A 55 -0.99 13.39 0.56
CA ARG A 55 -2.36 13.93 0.54
C ARG A 55 -3.29 13.10 1.42
N GLY A 56 -4.25 13.76 2.06
CA GLY A 56 -5.23 13.13 2.95
C GLY A 56 -4.72 12.96 4.40
N HIS A 57 -5.66 12.70 5.30
CA HIS A 57 -5.41 12.63 6.75
C HIS A 57 -5.85 11.29 7.36
N ASN A 58 -6.53 10.43 6.60
CA ASN A 58 -7.02 9.14 7.07
C ASN A 58 -5.94 8.06 6.97
N GLY A 59 -6.10 6.99 7.74
CA GLY A 59 -5.22 5.82 7.66
C GLY A 59 -3.85 6.03 8.30
N PHE A 60 -2.84 5.30 7.84
CA PHE A 60 -1.51 5.28 8.47
C PHE A 60 -0.39 4.87 7.51
N GLY A 61 0.85 5.00 7.97
CA GLY A 61 2.04 4.57 7.23
C GLY A 61 2.22 5.31 5.90
N TYR A 62 2.15 4.56 4.80
CA TYR A 62 2.36 5.07 3.45
C TYR A 62 1.07 5.54 2.76
N ASP A 63 -0.08 5.44 3.42
CA ASP A 63 -1.39 5.80 2.87
C ASP A 63 -1.44 7.18 2.19
N PRO A 64 -0.82 8.25 2.74
CA PRO A 64 -0.84 9.58 2.11
C PRO A 64 -0.02 9.67 0.82
N HIS A 65 0.86 8.71 0.54
CA HIS A 65 1.67 8.68 -0.68
C HIS A 65 1.18 7.65 -1.69
N PHE A 66 0.28 6.74 -1.31
CA PHE A 66 -0.17 5.64 -2.15
C PHE A 66 -1.43 6.02 -2.93
N VAL A 67 -1.26 6.39 -4.20
CA VAL A 67 -2.34 6.70 -5.15
C VAL A 67 -2.91 5.44 -5.78
N ILE A 68 -4.24 5.40 -5.86
CA ILE A 68 -4.98 4.33 -6.53
C ILE A 68 -5.33 4.80 -7.94
N ASP A 69 -4.98 4.02 -8.94
CA ASP A 69 -5.08 4.45 -10.35
C ASP A 69 -6.50 4.78 -10.79
N ARG A 70 -7.48 4.07 -10.23
CA ARG A 70 -8.91 4.22 -10.58
C ARG A 70 -9.51 5.51 -10.06
N THR A 71 -9.13 5.95 -8.87
CA THR A 71 -9.73 7.14 -8.20
C THR A 71 -8.85 8.37 -8.30
N LYS A 72 -7.54 8.20 -8.57
CA LYS A 72 -6.50 9.25 -8.47
C LYS A 72 -6.36 9.86 -7.06
N SER A 73 -7.08 9.30 -6.10
CA SER A 73 -6.96 9.62 -4.68
C SER A 73 -5.86 8.79 -4.04
N THR A 74 -5.20 9.34 -3.03
CA THR A 74 -4.39 8.55 -2.12
C THR A 74 -5.29 7.68 -1.25
N SER A 75 -4.75 6.58 -0.73
CA SER A 75 -5.46 5.78 0.29
C SER A 75 -5.89 6.66 1.47
N ALA A 76 -5.09 7.65 1.88
CA ALA A 76 -5.45 8.56 2.97
C ALA A 76 -6.54 9.60 2.64
N GLU A 77 -6.89 9.77 1.38
CA GLU A 77 -8.02 10.61 0.94
C GLU A 77 -9.34 9.83 0.89
N LEU A 78 -9.30 8.50 0.99
CA LEU A 78 -10.50 7.65 0.96
C LEU A 78 -11.09 7.46 2.36
N ASP A 79 -12.41 7.46 2.43
CA ASP A 79 -13.15 7.02 3.61
C ASP A 79 -13.10 5.49 3.76
N VAL A 80 -13.35 4.98 4.96
CA VAL A 80 -13.31 3.53 5.25
C VAL A 80 -14.19 2.73 4.28
N ALA A 81 -15.39 3.23 3.99
CA ALA A 81 -16.32 2.59 3.05
C ALA A 81 -15.84 2.58 1.59
N GLN A 82 -14.83 3.40 1.27
CA GLN A 82 -14.20 3.45 -0.06
C GLN A 82 -12.91 2.62 -0.12
N LYS A 83 -12.34 2.23 1.03
CA LYS A 83 -11.16 1.35 1.15
C LYS A 83 -11.52 -0.14 1.07
N VAL A 84 -12.32 -0.52 0.07
CA VAL A 84 -12.76 -1.91 -0.15
C VAL A 84 -12.50 -2.39 -1.58
N VAL A 85 -11.67 -1.65 -2.32
CA VAL A 85 -11.40 -1.87 -3.76
C VAL A 85 -10.16 -2.71 -3.98
#